data_AF-A0A933HFQ4-F1
#
_entry.id   AF-A0A933HFQ4-F1
#
_cell.length_a   1.000
_cell.length_b   1.000
_cell.length_c   1.000
_cell.angle_alpha   90.00
_cell.angle_beta   90.00
_cell.angle_gamma   90.00
#
_symmetry.space_group_name_H-M   'P 1'
#
loop_
_entity.id
_entity.type
_entity.pdbx_description
1 polymer ?
#
loop_
_entity_poly.entity_id
_entity_poly.type
_entity_poly.pdbx_seq_one_letter_code
_entity_poly.pdbx_strand_id
1 'polypeptide(L)'
;MNKLPVFEWFFSMGDVLVSVNTAFEGVVVPPHLKGKENVDFIMGSVPTPNLAPDAEGVTASMRFGPSLHTCRFPWGSVTRMASPEAVIQFAKPQPLKEVESGPEPTEDTAKPAGKKEKKSKGHLRVVK
;
A
#
# COMPACT_ATOMS: atom_id res chain seq x y z
N MET A 1 -7.99 -2.69 5.96
CA MET A 1 -7.00 -3.72 6.35
C MET A 1 -6.27 -3.23 7.58
N ASN A 2 -6.28 -4.02 8.66
CA ASN A 2 -5.47 -3.71 9.85
C ASN A 2 -3.99 -3.95 9.51
N LYS A 3 -3.13 -2.95 9.73
CA LYS A 3 -1.69 -3.02 9.46
C LYS A 3 -0.85 -3.02 10.74
N LEU A 4 -1.48 -3.07 11.90
CA LEU A 4 -0.83 -3.05 13.22
C LEU A 4 0.28 -4.13 13.35
N PRO A 5 0.07 -5.41 13.00
CA PRO A 5 1.13 -6.41 13.17
C PRO A 5 2.38 -6.12 12.31
N VAL A 6 2.17 -5.55 11.12
CA VAL A 6 3.27 -5.15 10.23
C VAL A 6 4.01 -3.96 10.81
N PHE A 7 3.26 -2.99 11.35
CA PHE A 7 3.84 -1.83 12.02
C PHE A 7 4.66 -2.24 13.25
N GLU A 8 4.11 -3.08 14.12
CA GLU A 8 4.81 -3.59 15.32
C GLU A 8 6.08 -4.36 14.96
N TRP A 9 6.03 -5.18 13.91
CA TRP A 9 7.21 -5.86 13.40
C TRP A 9 8.30 -4.87 12.94
N PHE A 10 7.93 -3.86 12.15
CA PHE A 10 8.88 -2.80 11.77
C PHE A 10 9.41 -2.01 12.98
N PHE A 11 8.53 -1.65 13.91
CA PHE A 11 8.87 -0.86 15.08
C PHE A 11 9.81 -1.61 16.04
N SER A 12 9.72 -2.95 16.08
CA SER A 12 10.66 -3.80 16.84
C SER A 12 12.10 -3.73 16.33
N MET A 13 12.30 -3.33 15.07
CA MET A 13 13.62 -3.15 14.44
C MET A 13 14.16 -1.71 14.56
N GLY A 14 13.34 -0.76 15.02
CA GLY A 14 13.69 0.64 15.17
C GLY A 14 12.69 1.59 14.49
N ASP A 15 13.20 2.73 14.01
CA ASP A 15 12.38 3.74 13.37
C ASP A 15 11.76 3.22 12.06
N VAL A 16 10.47 3.50 11.90
CA VAL A 16 9.67 3.09 10.75
C VAL A 16 9.42 4.28 9.85
N LEU A 17 9.82 4.18 8.59
CA LEU A 17 9.41 5.14 7.56
C LEU A 17 8.04 4.73 7.02
N VAL A 18 7.04 5.56 7.24
CA VAL A 18 5.65 5.32 6.84
C VAL A 18 5.26 6.32 5.75
N SER A 19 4.92 5.81 4.57
CA SER A 19 4.36 6.60 3.48
C SER A 19 2.85 6.66 3.61
N VAL A 20 2.29 7.86 3.55
CA VAL A 20 0.87 8.11 3.79
C VAL A 20 0.26 8.94 2.66
N ASN A 21 -0.92 8.54 2.20
CA ASN A 21 -1.81 9.38 1.42
C ASN A 21 -2.56 10.33 2.37
N THR A 22 -2.17 11.60 2.42
CA THR A 22 -2.79 12.58 3.32
C THR A 22 -4.12 13.14 2.81
N ALA A 23 -4.50 12.81 1.57
CA ALA A 23 -5.86 13.07 1.06
C ALA A 23 -6.88 12.07 1.61
N PHE A 24 -6.45 10.95 2.21
CA PHE A 24 -7.34 9.95 2.78
C PHE A 24 -8.16 10.52 3.95
N GLU A 25 -9.42 10.07 4.04
CA GLU A 25 -10.36 10.47 5.10
C GLU A 25 -9.85 10.07 6.49
N GLY A 26 -10.04 10.94 7.49
CA GLY A 26 -9.56 10.68 8.85
C GLY A 26 -8.05 10.90 9.06
N VAL A 27 -7.26 11.21 8.02
CA VAL A 27 -5.87 11.65 8.22
C VAL A 27 -5.83 13.05 8.82
N VAL A 28 -5.16 13.19 9.95
CA VAL A 28 -4.89 14.47 10.62
C VAL A 28 -3.41 14.80 10.50
N VAL A 29 -3.10 15.89 9.81
CA VAL A 29 -1.74 16.41 9.57
C VAL A 29 -1.78 17.95 9.53
N PRO A 30 -0.65 18.65 9.66
CA PRO A 30 -0.59 20.08 9.43
C PRO A 30 -1.16 20.50 8.07
N PRO A 31 -1.78 21.70 7.95
CA PRO A 31 -2.46 22.12 6.71
C PRO A 31 -1.59 22.04 5.46
N HIS A 32 -0.29 22.37 5.55
CA HIS A 32 0.66 22.36 4.44
C HIS A 32 1.01 20.94 3.91
N LEU A 33 0.62 19.88 4.63
CA LEU A 33 0.81 18.49 4.23
C LEU A 33 -0.49 17.81 3.79
N LYS A 34 -1.65 18.44 3.96
CA LYS A 34 -2.95 17.84 3.63
C LYS A 34 -3.15 17.74 2.12
N GLY A 35 -3.85 16.69 1.67
CA GLY A 35 -4.25 16.52 0.26
C GLY A 35 -3.16 15.99 -0.68
N LYS A 36 -2.07 15.43 -0.15
CA LYS A 36 -0.95 14.88 -0.93
C LYS A 36 -1.07 13.36 -1.01
N GLU A 37 -0.78 12.80 -2.19
CA GLU A 37 -0.90 11.35 -2.40
C GLU A 37 0.16 10.52 -1.69
N ASN A 38 1.34 11.09 -1.47
CA ASN A 38 2.46 10.40 -0.86
C ASN A 38 3.30 11.37 -0.03
N VAL A 39 3.28 11.19 1.29
CA VAL A 39 4.11 11.91 2.25
C VAL A 39 4.75 10.90 3.18
N ASP A 40 6.07 10.97 3.30
CA ASP A 40 6.85 10.09 4.17
C ASP A 40 6.97 10.70 5.58
N PHE A 41 6.74 9.87 6.59
CA PHE A 41 6.84 10.20 8.00
C PHE A 41 7.74 9.18 8.70
N ILE A 42 8.64 9.65 9.57
CA ILE A 42 9.45 8.76 10.41
C ILE A 42 8.73 8.62 11.76
N MET A 43 8.45 7.38 12.15
CA MET A 43 7.78 7.03 13.39
C MET A 43 8.72 6.16 14.23
N GLY A 44 8.99 6.59 15.46
CA GLY A 44 10.04 6.04 16.29
C GLY A 44 9.92 6.51 17.73
N SER A 45 10.52 5.79 18.67
CA SER A 45 10.46 6.16 20.10
C SER A 45 11.05 7.55 20.39
N VAL A 46 12.11 7.93 19.66
CA VAL A 46 12.76 9.25 19.78
C VAL A 46 12.03 10.34 18.98
N PRO A 47 11.76 10.19 17.67
CA PRO A 47 11.11 11.24 16.88
C PRO A 47 9.63 11.44 17.22
N THR A 48 8.96 10.44 17.82
CA THR A 48 7.53 10.47 18.14
C THR A 48 7.25 9.93 19.56
N PRO A 49 7.49 10.71 20.63
CA PRO A 49 7.48 10.22 22.00
C PRO A 49 6.10 9.78 22.55
N ASN A 50 5.01 10.02 21.81
CA ASN A 50 3.65 9.58 22.14
C ASN A 50 3.02 8.79 20.99
N LEU A 51 3.82 7.93 20.35
CA LEU A 51 3.35 7.04 19.30
C LEU A 51 2.43 5.98 19.90
N ALA A 52 1.17 5.99 19.49
CA ALA A 52 0.14 5.07 19.93
C ALA A 52 -0.49 4.38 18.70
N PRO A 53 0.00 3.18 18.33
CA PRO A 53 -0.65 2.35 17.31
C PRO A 53 -1.82 1.56 17.91
N ASP A 54 -2.90 1.44 17.15
CA ASP A 54 -4.13 0.75 17.54
C ASP A 54 -4.71 -0.04 16.34
N ALA A 55 -5.88 -0.65 16.52
CA ALA A 55 -6.53 -1.46 15.47
C ALA A 55 -6.97 -0.65 14.24
N GLU A 56 -7.12 0.67 14.37
CA GLU A 56 -7.65 1.56 13.33
C GLU A 56 -6.55 2.36 12.61
N GLY A 57 -5.41 2.60 13.27
CA GLY A 57 -4.31 3.39 12.73
C GLY A 57 -3.20 3.64 13.74
N VAL A 58 -2.43 4.70 13.48
CA VAL A 58 -1.43 5.20 14.42
C VAL A 58 -1.62 6.68 14.70
N THR A 59 -1.49 7.06 15.97
CA THR A 59 -1.53 8.44 16.45
C THR A 59 -0.14 8.81 16.97
N ALA A 60 0.36 9.99 16.61
CA ALA A 60 1.70 10.42 17.01
C ALA A 60 1.75 11.93 17.21
N SER A 61 2.41 12.39 18.27
CA SER A 61 2.87 13.79 18.37
C SER A 61 4.14 13.96 17.52
N MET A 62 4.06 14.77 16.47
CA MET A 62 5.15 15.00 15.52
C MET A 62 5.50 16.48 15.46
N ARG A 63 6.81 16.78 15.32
CA ARG A 63 7.30 18.15 15.20
C ARG A 63 7.54 18.51 13.73
N PHE A 64 6.99 19.64 13.30
CA PHE A 64 7.18 20.21 11.96
C PHE A 64 7.78 21.61 12.12
N GLY A 65 9.10 21.72 11.95
CA GLY A 65 9.84 22.94 12.28
C GLY A 65 9.70 23.29 13.78
N PRO A 66 9.25 24.49 14.16
CA PRO A 66 9.09 24.86 15.56
C PRO A 66 7.84 24.25 16.22
N SER A 67 6.85 23.82 15.44
CA SER A 67 5.51 23.48 15.93
C SER A 67 5.33 22.00 16.17
N LEU A 68 4.67 21.65 17.28
CA LEU A 68 4.25 20.29 17.60
C LEU A 68 2.79 20.10 17.14
N HIS A 69 2.52 19.00 16.45
CA HIS A 69 1.19 18.64 15.97
C HIS A 69 0.87 17.21 16.37
N THR A 70 -0.37 16.97 16.80
CA THR A 70 -0.89 15.60 16.95
C THR A 70 -1.40 15.13 15.60
N CYS A 71 -0.75 14.11 15.06
CA CYS A 71 -1.10 13.49 13.79
C CYS A 71 -1.84 12.17 14.00
N ARG A 72 -2.76 11.86 13.08
CA ARG A 72 -3.50 10.60 13.03
C ARG A 72 -3.41 10.03 11.63
N PHE A 73 -3.04 8.76 11.53
CA PHE A 73 -2.90 8.04 10.27
C PHE A 73 -3.68 6.73 10.34
N PRO A 74 -4.92 6.70 9.81
CA PRO A 74 -5.68 5.46 9.69
C PRO A 74 -4.93 4.42 8.84
N TRP A 75 -5.05 3.13 9.12
CA TRP A 75 -4.33 2.10 8.34
C TRP A 75 -4.67 2.13 6.84
N GLY A 76 -5.86 2.61 6.47
CA GLY A 76 -6.25 2.82 5.08
C GLY A 76 -5.41 3.86 4.33
N SER A 77 -4.85 4.85 5.02
CA SER A 77 -4.04 5.91 4.40
C SER A 77 -2.58 5.50 4.17
N VAL A 78 -2.07 4.51 4.91
CA VAL A 78 -0.68 4.05 4.82
C VAL A 78 -0.45 3.27 3.52
N THR A 79 0.41 3.77 2.64
CA THR A 79 0.71 3.13 1.34
C THR A 79 1.96 2.27 1.37
N ARG A 80 2.90 2.56 2.27
CA ARG A 80 4.16 1.82 2.43
C ARG A 80 4.68 1.94 3.86
N MET A 81 5.36 0.90 4.33
CA MET A 81 6.22 0.91 5.53
C MET A 81 7.61 0.43 5.14
N ALA A 82 8.64 1.03 5.73
CA ALA A 82 10.03 0.66 5.47
C ALA A 82 10.88 0.81 6.73
N SER A 83 11.92 -0.02 6.81
CA SER A 83 13.06 0.07 7.72
C SER A 83 14.35 -0.13 6.91
N PRO A 84 15.54 -0.03 7.53
CA PRO A 84 16.80 -0.35 6.84
C PRO A 84 16.85 -1.77 6.26
N GLU A 85 16.09 -2.71 6.84
CA GLU A 85 16.15 -4.14 6.49
C GLU A 85 15.07 -4.57 5.50
N ALA A 86 13.93 -3.87 5.44
CA ALA A 86 12.80 -4.30 4.64
C ALA A 86 11.90 -3.15 4.18
N VAL A 87 11.17 -3.39 3.09
CA VAL A 87 10.15 -2.48 2.56
C VAL A 87 8.91 -3.28 2.22
N ILE A 88 7.75 -2.86 2.74
CA ILE A 88 6.44 -3.41 2.40
C ILE A 88 5.58 -2.31 1.79
N GLN A 89 5.15 -2.52 0.54
CA GLN A 89 4.19 -1.67 -0.13
C GLN A 89 2.82 -2.32 -0.09
N PHE A 90 1.82 -1.58 0.38
CA PHE A 90 0.45 -2.07 0.44
C PHE A 90 -0.23 -1.79 -0.91
N ALA A 91 -0.93 -2.79 -1.43
CA ALA A 91 -1.75 -2.60 -2.62
C ALA A 91 -2.73 -1.45 -2.38
N LYS A 92 -2.77 -0.48 -3.30
CA LYS A 92 -3.85 0.49 -3.33
C LYS A 92 -5.15 -0.33 -3.46
N PRO A 93 -6.18 -0.08 -2.65
CA PRO A 93 -7.48 -0.69 -2.88
C PRO A 93 -7.90 -0.27 -4.29
N GLN A 94 -7.79 -1.19 -5.24
CA GLN A 94 -8.39 -0.98 -6.54
C GLN A 94 -9.90 -1.02 -6.31
N PRO A 95 -10.69 -0.12 -6.91
CA PRO A 95 -12.10 -0.42 -7.05
C PRO A 95 -12.17 -1.80 -7.71
N LEU A 96 -12.84 -2.75 -7.06
CA LEU A 96 -13.17 -4.02 -7.67
C LEU A 96 -13.83 -3.66 -9.00
N LYS A 97 -13.13 -3.87 -10.12
CA LYS A 97 -13.81 -3.90 -11.41
C LYS A 97 -14.83 -5.01 -11.24
N GLU A 98 -16.11 -4.65 -11.31
CA GLU A 98 -17.18 -5.61 -11.47
C GLU A 98 -16.73 -6.53 -12.59
N VAL A 99 -16.48 -7.79 -12.24
CA VAL A 99 -16.26 -8.82 -13.23
C VAL A 99 -17.63 -8.96 -13.88
N GLU A 100 -17.83 -8.28 -15.01
CA GLU A 100 -18.90 -8.62 -15.92
C GLU A 100 -18.79 -10.13 -16.13
N SER A 101 -19.82 -10.83 -15.68
CA SER A 101 -19.97 -12.26 -15.80
C SER A 101 -20.03 -12.56 -17.30
N GLY A 102 -18.87 -12.85 -17.89
CA GLY A 102 -18.80 -13.46 -19.21
C GLY A 102 -19.58 -14.78 -19.18
N PRO A 103 -20.36 -15.08 -20.23
CA PRO A 103 -21.26 -16.23 -20.22
C PRO A 103 -20.48 -17.54 -20.09
N GLU A 104 -21.05 -18.47 -19.30
CA GLU A 104 -20.55 -19.83 -19.10
C GLU A 104 -20.28 -20.55 -20.44
N PRO A 105 -19.22 -21.38 -20.53
CA PRO A 105 -18.96 -22.19 -21.70
C PRO A 105 -19.85 -23.43 -21.69
N THR A 106 -20.86 -23.49 -22.57
CA THR A 106 -21.58 -24.75 -22.86
C THR A 106 -20.72 -25.67 -23.74
N GLU A 107 -20.35 -26.84 -23.21
CA GLU A 107 -20.08 -28.05 -24.00
C GLU A 107 -21.36 -28.50 -24.72
N ASP A 108 -21.34 -28.73 -26.04
CA ASP A 108 -21.26 -30.08 -26.63
C ASP A 108 -21.46 -30.09 -28.17
N THR A 109 -20.75 -31.03 -28.82
CA THR A 109 -20.99 -31.67 -30.14
C THR A 109 -20.77 -30.98 -31.51
N ALA A 110 -19.65 -31.37 -32.14
CA ALA A 110 -19.52 -32.05 -33.46
C ALA A 110 -19.36 -31.29 -34.82
N LYS A 111 -18.08 -31.08 -35.18
CA LYS A 111 -17.35 -31.56 -36.41
C LYS A 111 -17.52 -30.83 -37.79
N PRO A 112 -16.64 -31.04 -38.80
CA PRO A 112 -15.38 -30.28 -39.01
C PRO A 112 -15.20 -29.71 -40.46
N ALA A 113 -14.28 -28.76 -40.66
CA ALA A 113 -13.37 -28.69 -41.83
C ALA A 113 -12.58 -27.37 -41.87
N GLY A 114 -11.27 -27.43 -42.09
CA GLY A 114 -10.51 -26.28 -42.63
C GLY A 114 -9.14 -26.01 -42.01
N LYS A 115 -8.10 -26.64 -42.57
CA LYS A 115 -6.65 -26.42 -42.36
C LYS A 115 -6.22 -24.95 -42.17
N LYS A 116 -5.28 -24.71 -41.23
CA LYS A 116 -3.87 -24.36 -41.52
C LYS A 116 -3.02 -24.21 -40.23
N GLU A 117 -2.00 -25.05 -40.10
CA GLU A 117 -0.85 -24.83 -39.22
C GLU A 117 -0.07 -23.56 -39.64
N LYS A 118 0.50 -22.83 -38.66
CA LYS A 118 1.89 -22.36 -38.77
C LYS A 118 2.54 -22.10 -37.40
N LYS A 119 3.76 -22.60 -37.32
CA LYS A 119 4.64 -22.81 -36.16
C LYS A 119 5.12 -21.52 -35.46
N SER A 120 5.18 -21.61 -34.13
CA SER A 120 6.34 -21.36 -33.26
C SER A 120 7.57 -20.66 -33.86
N LYS A 121 8.01 -19.55 -33.22
CA LYS A 121 9.39 -19.35 -32.73
C LYS A 121 9.46 -18.07 -31.87
N GLY A 122 9.89 -18.22 -30.62
CA GLY A 122 10.00 -17.15 -29.63
C GLY A 122 11.23 -16.25 -29.83
N HIS A 123 11.49 -15.38 -28.85
CA HIS A 123 12.82 -14.99 -28.35
C HIS A 123 12.65 -14.26 -27.00
N LEU A 124 12.85 -14.98 -25.89
CA LEU A 124 13.27 -14.36 -24.63
C LEU A 124 14.74 -13.96 -24.79
N ARG A 125 15.12 -12.76 -24.33
CA ARG A 125 16.53 -12.39 -24.12
C ARG A 125 16.74 -12.13 -22.63
N VAL A 126 17.63 -12.92 -22.03
CA VAL A 126 18.24 -12.64 -20.72
C VAL A 126 19.47 -11.80 -21.00
N VAL A 127 19.61 -10.65 -20.33
CA VAL A 127 20.79 -9.79 -20.39
C VAL A 127 21.56 -9.99 -19.09
N LYS A 128 22.87 -10.24 -19.20
CA LYS A 128 23.80 -10.38 -18.07
C LYS A 128 24.44 -9.03 -17.74
#